data_AF-A0A4Q2Z5D4-F1
#
_entry.id   AF-A0A4Q2Z5D4-F1
#
_cell.length_a   1.000
_cell.length_b   1.000
_cell.length_c   1.000
_cell.angle_alpha   90.00
_cell.angle_beta   90.00
_cell.angle_gamma   90.00
#
_symmetry.space_group_name_H-M   'P 1'
#
loop_
_entity.id
_entity.type
_entity.pdbx_description
1 polymer ?
#
loop_
_entity_poly.entity_id
_entity_poly.type
_entity_poly.pdbx_seq_one_letter_code
_entity_poly.pdbx_strand_id
1 'polypeptide(L)'
;MRDFALPGQDADPGVMLRPTIGRPLIAFRRFCFAATAVILALIAGGLFASIVTASGTSRLQVLQVSLLTICCVWLAWGFNTAVTGILSGIGERKSVSIPSRSSPNRTAILVPVYNEDPKAVFGRIAAMM
;
A
#
# COMPACT_ATOMS: atom_id res chain seq x y z
N MET A 1 -41.83 14.41 -29.79
CA MET A 1 -40.70 13.87 -30.57
C MET A 1 -39.96 15.04 -31.21
N ARG A 2 -38.91 15.51 -30.53
CA ARG A 2 -37.88 16.38 -31.12
C ARG A 2 -36.56 15.79 -30.64
N ASP A 3 -35.75 15.39 -31.60
CA ASP A 3 -34.48 14.70 -31.41
C ASP A 3 -33.51 15.57 -30.61
N PHE A 4 -33.22 15.14 -29.38
CA PHE A 4 -32.14 15.68 -28.58
C PHE A 4 -30.84 14.96 -28.98
N ALA A 5 -30.29 15.36 -30.13
CA ALA A 5 -28.95 14.98 -30.53
C ALA A 5 -27.95 15.91 -29.83
N LEU A 6 -27.06 15.36 -29.02
CA LEU A 6 -25.98 16.08 -28.33
C LEU A 6 -24.93 16.48 -29.37
N PRO A 7 -24.75 17.77 -29.69
CA PRO A 7 -23.68 18.19 -30.59
C PRO A 7 -22.38 18.28 -29.77
N GLY A 8 -21.39 17.47 -30.13
CA GLY A 8 -20.05 17.53 -29.54
C GLY A 8 -19.73 16.41 -28.55
N GLN A 9 -19.90 15.15 -28.95
CA GLN A 9 -19.06 14.07 -28.43
C GLN A 9 -17.82 13.97 -29.33
N ASP A 10 -17.04 15.05 -29.40
CA ASP A 10 -15.67 15.00 -29.83
C ASP A 10 -14.92 14.10 -28.85
N ALA A 11 -14.35 13.01 -29.39
CA ALA A 11 -13.50 12.13 -28.63
C ALA A 11 -12.34 12.97 -28.08
N ASP A 12 -12.33 13.18 -26.77
CA ASP A 12 -11.32 13.95 -26.05
C ASP A 12 -9.91 13.43 -26.43
N PRO A 13 -9.10 14.17 -27.22
CA PRO A 13 -7.81 13.71 -27.70
C PRO A 13 -6.76 13.65 -26.58
N GLY A 14 -7.15 13.98 -25.34
CA GLY A 14 -6.32 14.04 -24.15
C GLY A 14 -6.49 12.90 -23.15
N VAL A 15 -7.16 11.78 -23.48
CA VAL A 15 -7.15 10.59 -22.60
C VAL A 15 -5.75 9.98 -22.61
N MET A 16 -4.88 10.59 -21.80
CA MET A 16 -3.53 10.17 -21.49
C MET A 16 -3.60 8.70 -21.09
N LEU A 17 -3.09 7.80 -21.93
CA LEU A 17 -3.07 6.37 -21.64
C LEU A 17 -2.39 6.18 -20.28
N ARG A 18 -3.19 5.77 -19.28
CA ARG A 18 -2.68 5.41 -17.96
C ARG A 18 -1.61 4.34 -18.20
N PRO A 19 -0.34 4.55 -17.83
CA PRO A 19 0.68 3.54 -18.04
C PRO A 19 0.21 2.28 -17.31
N THR A 20 -0.16 1.26 -18.08
CA THR A 20 -0.51 -0.05 -17.58
C THR A 20 0.79 -0.64 -17.07
N ILE A 21 1.05 -0.47 -15.77
CA ILE A 21 2.18 -1.14 -15.14
C ILE A 21 2.01 -2.63 -15.45
N GLY A 22 2.98 -3.18 -16.19
CA GLY A 22 2.92 -4.57 -16.63
C GLY A 22 2.71 -5.49 -15.43
N ARG A 23 1.81 -6.47 -15.59
CA ARG A 23 1.63 -7.57 -14.64
C ARG A 23 2.96 -8.16 -14.09
N PRO A 24 4.02 -8.38 -14.90
CA PRO A 24 5.29 -8.90 -14.38
C PRO A 24 6.00 -7.94 -13.43
N LEU A 25 5.89 -6.62 -13.63
CA LEU A 25 6.55 -5.64 -12.78
C LEU A 25 5.93 -5.58 -11.37
N ILE A 26 4.60 -5.74 -11.28
CA ILE A 26 3.90 -5.78 -10.00
C ILE A 26 4.28 -7.04 -9.23
N ALA A 27 4.34 -8.19 -9.91
CA ALA A 27 4.78 -9.45 -9.33
C ALA A 27 6.23 -9.36 -8.83
N PHE A 28 7.12 -8.79 -9.65
CA PHE A 28 8.52 -8.58 -9.29
C PHE A 28 8.67 -7.69 -8.05
N ARG A 29 7.95 -6.56 -7.97
CA ARG A 29 8.00 -5.67 -6.79
C ARG A 29 7.52 -6.36 -5.52
N ARG A 30 6.45 -7.17 -5.60
CA ARG A 30 5.96 -7.97 -4.47
C ARG A 30 6.96 -9.04 -4.04
N PHE A 31 7.62 -9.68 -5.00
CA PHE A 31 8.67 -10.65 -4.73
C PHE A 31 9.86 -9.99 -4.04
N CYS A 32 10.39 -8.87 -4.57
CA CYS A 32 11.47 -8.12 -3.92
C CYS A 32 11.09 -7.68 -2.50
N PHE A 33 9.87 -7.21 -2.29
CA PHE A 33 9.37 -6.82 -0.97
C PHE A 33 9.42 -8.00 0.03
N ALA A 34 8.91 -9.16 -0.36
CA ALA A 34 8.92 -10.36 0.48
C ALA A 34 10.36 -10.88 0.69
N ALA A 35 11.17 -10.89 -0.36
CA ALA A 35 12.56 -11.32 -0.31
C ALA A 35 13.38 -10.47 0.66
N THR A 36 13.23 -9.13 0.63
CA THR A 36 13.92 -8.23 1.57
C THR A 36 13.57 -8.55 3.02
N ALA A 37 12.29 -8.82 3.34
CA ALA A 37 11.88 -9.18 4.70
C ALA A 37 12.53 -10.49 5.17
N VAL A 38 12.56 -11.51 4.31
CA VAL A 38 13.18 -12.81 4.61
C VAL A 38 14.69 -12.66 4.76
N ILE A 39 15.37 -11.93 3.88
CA ILE A 39 16.82 -11.72 3.93
C ILE A 39 17.21 -11.03 5.25
N LEU A 40 16.51 -9.95 5.63
CA LEU A 40 16.76 -9.25 6.89
C LEU A 40 16.61 -10.19 8.10
N ALA A 41 15.57 -11.03 8.09
CA ALA A 41 15.33 -11.98 9.16
C ALA A 41 16.39 -13.09 9.22
N LEU A 42 16.84 -13.60 8.08
CA LEU A 42 17.90 -14.60 8.03
C LEU A 42 19.24 -14.04 8.51
N ILE A 43 19.55 -12.78 8.18
CA ILE A 43 20.75 -12.10 8.70
C ILE A 43 20.66 -11.98 10.22
N ALA A 44 19.55 -11.47 10.75
CA ALA A 44 19.34 -11.33 12.18
C ALA A 44 19.39 -12.68 12.92
N GLY A 45 18.70 -13.69 12.38
CA GLY A 45 18.71 -15.07 12.90
C GLY A 45 20.09 -15.71 12.87
N GLY A 46 20.86 -15.51 11.80
CA GLY A 46 22.23 -16.01 11.66
C GLY A 46 23.20 -15.35 12.64
N LEU A 47 23.11 -14.03 12.83
CA LEU A 47 23.88 -13.30 13.84
C LEU A 47 23.54 -13.81 15.24
N PHE A 48 22.26 -13.97 15.55
CA PHE A 48 21.81 -14.51 16.83
C PHE A 48 22.28 -15.95 17.05
N ALA A 49 22.21 -16.80 16.03
CA ALA A 49 22.70 -18.17 16.08
C ALA A 49 24.19 -18.22 16.44
N SER A 50 25.01 -17.37 15.82
CA SER A 50 26.45 -17.34 16.06
C SER A 50 26.81 -17.09 17.53
N ILE A 51 25.99 -16.29 18.24
CA ILE A 51 26.16 -15.98 19.66
C ILE A 51 25.65 -17.14 20.52
N VAL A 52 24.46 -17.65 20.23
CA VAL A 52 23.80 -18.63 21.09
C VAL A 52 24.43 -20.03 21.01
N THR A 53 25.02 -20.39 19.87
CA THR A 53 25.67 -21.70 19.66
C THR A 53 27.17 -21.70 19.97
N ALA A 54 27.74 -20.58 20.43
CA ALA A 54 29.17 -20.46 20.68
C ALA A 54 29.71 -21.46 21.72
N SER A 55 28.89 -21.83 22.71
CA SER A 55 29.25 -22.77 23.78
C SER A 55 28.79 -24.22 23.52
N GLY A 56 28.37 -24.53 22.29
CA GLY A 56 27.80 -25.82 21.91
C GLY A 56 26.32 -25.71 21.54
N THR A 57 25.86 -26.61 20.67
CA THR A 57 24.51 -26.57 20.08
C THR A 57 23.57 -27.53 20.80
N SER A 58 22.46 -27.02 21.34
CA SER A 58 21.38 -27.82 21.94
C SER A 58 20.07 -27.67 21.16
N ARG A 59 19.16 -28.64 21.29
CA ARG A 59 17.81 -28.58 20.66
C ARG A 59 17.05 -27.31 21.04
N LEU A 60 17.22 -26.84 22.28
CA LEU A 60 16.58 -25.61 22.76
C LEU A 60 17.11 -24.36 22.04
N GLN A 61 18.40 -24.31 21.74
CA GLN A 61 19.00 -23.19 21.01
C GLN A 61 18.53 -23.17 19.55
N VAL A 62 18.44 -24.34 18.91
CA VAL A 62 17.88 -24.45 17.55
C VAL A 62 16.44 -23.94 17.53
N LEU A 63 15.63 -24.35 18.51
CA LEU A 63 14.26 -23.86 18.65
C LEU A 63 14.24 -22.34 18.85
N GLN A 64 15.09 -21.81 19.73
CA GLN A 64 15.18 -20.37 20.01
C GLN A 64 15.56 -19.55 18.77
N VAL A 65 16.58 -19.98 18.02
CA VAL A 65 17.01 -19.33 16.77
C VAL A 65 15.88 -19.38 15.74
N SER A 66 15.20 -20.53 15.60
CA SER A 66 14.11 -20.66 14.64
C SER A 66 12.93 -19.73 14.98
N LEU A 67 12.53 -19.69 16.25
CA LEU A 67 11.43 -18.85 16.72
C LEU A 67 11.77 -17.36 16.57
N LEU A 68 12.99 -16.96 16.92
CA LEU A 68 13.48 -15.61 16.73
C LEU A 68 13.50 -15.23 15.25
N THR A 69 13.98 -16.12 14.38
CA THR A 69 14.03 -15.86 12.93
C THR A 69 12.61 -15.66 12.37
N ILE A 70 11.65 -16.48 12.77
CA ILE A 70 10.24 -16.32 12.38
C ILE A 70 9.68 -14.98 12.86
N CYS A 71 9.95 -14.59 14.11
CA CYS A 71 9.57 -13.27 14.63
C CYS A 71 10.23 -12.13 13.85
N CYS A 72 11.51 -12.27 13.47
CA CYS A 72 12.21 -11.28 12.65
C CYS A 72 11.60 -11.15 11.26
N VAL A 73 11.12 -12.25 10.63
CA VAL A 73 10.40 -12.18 9.35
C VAL A 73 9.13 -11.32 9.51
N TRP A 74 8.38 -11.56 10.57
CA TRP A 74 7.16 -10.81 10.88
C TRP A 74 7.45 -9.31 11.06
N LEU A 75 8.48 -8.97 11.85
CA LEU A 75 8.88 -7.58 12.08
C LEU A 75 9.42 -6.90 10.81
N ALA A 76 10.26 -7.60 10.04
CA ALA A 76 10.81 -7.08 8.79
C ALA A 76 9.72 -6.82 7.75
N TRP A 77 8.66 -7.63 7.73
CA TRP A 77 7.48 -7.39 6.90
C TRP A 77 6.75 -6.09 7.28
N GLY A 78 6.52 -5.87 8.59
CA GLY A 78 5.93 -4.62 9.10
C GLY A 78 6.80 -3.40 8.80
N PHE A 79 8.11 -3.52 9.01
CA PHE A 79 9.09 -2.49 8.66
C PHE A 79 9.05 -2.14 7.17
N ASN A 80 9.06 -3.13 6.28
CA ASN A 80 8.98 -2.91 4.84
C ASN A 80 7.68 -2.19 4.45
N THR A 81 6.56 -2.52 5.11
CA THR A 81 5.26 -1.86 4.90
C THR A 81 5.33 -0.38 5.26
N ALA A 82 5.90 -0.06 6.43
CA ALA A 82 6.07 1.32 6.89
C ALA A 82 7.01 2.11 5.97
N VAL A 83 8.18 1.56 5.63
CA VAL A 83 9.15 2.18 4.71
C VAL A 83 8.52 2.41 3.34
N THR A 84 7.82 1.42 2.80
CA THR A 84 7.13 1.56 1.50
C THR A 84 6.06 2.65 1.56
N GLY A 85 5.32 2.75 2.67
CA GLY A 85 4.34 3.82 2.90
C GLY A 85 4.97 5.20 2.91
N ILE A 86 6.09 5.37 3.64
CA ILE A 86 6.84 6.63 3.70
C ILE A 86 7.39 7.00 2.31
N LEU A 87 8.06 6.06 1.63
CA LEU A 87 8.63 6.27 0.29
C LEU A 87 7.56 6.58 -0.76
N SER A 88 6.37 5.96 -0.64
CA SER A 88 5.25 6.26 -1.54
C SER A 88 4.64 7.65 -1.30
N GLY A 89 4.77 8.19 -0.08
CA GLY A 89 4.31 9.53 0.28
C GLY A 89 5.26 10.66 -0.12
N ILE A 90 6.52 10.36 -0.42
CA ILE A 90 7.55 11.33 -0.83
C ILE A 90 7.44 11.70 -2.32
N GLY A 91 6.76 10.87 -3.13
CA GLY A 91 6.44 11.22 -4.51
C GLY A 91 5.34 12.27 -4.61
N GLU A 92 5.25 12.94 -5.77
CA GLU A 92 4.10 13.79 -6.12
C GLU A 92 2.82 13.00 -5.81
N ARG A 93 2.02 13.47 -4.84
CA ARG A 93 0.66 12.97 -4.65
C ARG A 93 0.01 13.11 -6.00
N LYS A 94 -0.19 11.98 -6.69
CA LYS A 94 -0.89 11.97 -7.97
C LYS A 94 -2.24 12.58 -7.66
N SER A 95 -2.39 13.86 -7.96
CA SER A 95 -3.64 14.57 -7.80
C SER A 95 -4.59 13.76 -8.64
N VAL A 96 -5.48 13.02 -7.98
CA VAL A 96 -6.61 12.43 -8.69
C VAL A 96 -7.23 13.64 -9.34
N SER A 97 -7.23 13.69 -10.67
CA SER A 97 -7.84 14.78 -11.41
C SER A 97 -9.31 14.76 -11.05
N ILE A 98 -9.67 15.51 -10.02
CA ILE A 98 -11.06 15.71 -9.64
C ILE A 98 -11.63 16.49 -10.82
N PRO A 99 -12.72 16.01 -11.45
CA PRO A 99 -13.37 16.76 -12.53
C PRO A 99 -13.55 18.20 -12.07
N SER A 100 -13.25 19.16 -12.95
CA SER A 100 -13.20 20.60 -12.69
C SER A 100 -14.57 21.20 -12.30
N ARG A 101 -15.16 20.75 -11.20
CA ARG A 101 -16.02 21.57 -10.36
C ARG A 101 -15.14 22.08 -9.23
N SER A 102 -14.20 22.96 -9.60
CA SER A 102 -13.41 23.71 -8.64
C SER A 102 -14.36 24.61 -7.85
N SER A 103 -14.87 24.11 -6.73
CA SER A 103 -15.37 25.00 -5.69
C SER A 103 -14.22 25.92 -5.28
N PRO A 104 -14.37 27.25 -5.30
CA PRO A 104 -13.30 28.17 -4.92
C PRO A 104 -12.87 28.02 -3.45
N ASN A 105 -13.63 27.28 -2.65
CA ASN A 105 -13.37 27.06 -1.24
C ASN A 105 -12.52 25.80 -1.00
N ARG A 106 -11.40 25.99 -0.30
CA ARG A 106 -10.52 24.92 0.22
C ARG A 106 -11.11 24.28 1.48
N THR A 107 -12.36 23.84 1.41
CA THR A 107 -13.02 23.19 2.55
C THR A 107 -12.71 21.69 2.53
N ALA A 108 -12.01 21.21 3.55
CA ALA A 108 -11.82 19.78 3.79
C ALA A 108 -12.91 19.26 4.74
N ILE A 109 -13.63 18.22 4.34
CA ILE A 109 -14.65 17.55 5.17
C ILE A 109 -14.03 16.26 5.74
N LEU A 110 -13.87 16.19 7.05
CA LEU A 110 -13.48 14.97 7.76
C LEU A 110 -14.74 14.21 8.19
N VAL A 111 -14.87 12.96 7.74
CA VAL A 111 -15.97 12.07 8.15
C VAL A 111 -15.39 10.88 8.90
N PRO A 112 -15.44 10.88 10.25
CA PRO A 112 -15.06 9.70 11.01
C PRO A 112 -16.10 8.59 10.80
N VAL A 113 -15.63 7.36 10.61
CA VAL A 113 -16.46 6.16 10.39
C VAL A 113 -15.94 5.07 11.32
N TYR A 114 -16.75 4.65 12.29
CA TYR A 114 -16.55 3.46 13.10
C TYR A 114 -17.80 2.57 13.13
N ASN A 115 -17.72 1.41 12.47
CA ASN A 115 -18.76 0.37 12.48
C ASN A 115 -20.14 0.81 11.93
N GLU A 116 -20.20 1.84 11.09
CA GLU A 116 -21.43 2.24 10.39
C GLU A 116 -21.60 1.53 9.04
N ASP A 117 -22.85 1.45 8.60
CA ASP A 117 -23.19 0.97 7.27
C ASP A 117 -22.63 1.91 6.18
N PRO A 118 -21.82 1.40 5.23
CA PRO A 118 -21.23 2.23 4.19
C PRO A 118 -22.28 2.97 3.35
N LYS A 119 -23.42 2.35 3.04
CA LYS A 119 -24.45 2.99 2.20
C LYS A 119 -25.03 4.22 2.88
N ALA A 120 -25.32 4.12 4.17
CA ALA A 120 -25.79 5.24 4.98
C ALA A 120 -24.76 6.38 5.05
N VAL A 121 -23.48 6.06 5.26
CA VAL A 121 -22.39 7.07 5.30
C VAL A 121 -22.25 7.78 3.96
N PHE A 122 -22.19 7.04 2.85
CA PHE A 122 -22.10 7.65 1.51
C PHE A 122 -23.34 8.47 1.15
N GLY A 123 -24.53 8.06 1.60
CA GLY A 123 -25.76 8.84 1.44
C GLY A 123 -25.70 10.19 2.15
N ARG A 124 -25.16 10.22 3.38
CA ARG A 124 -24.96 11.48 4.13
C ARG A 124 -23.94 12.40 3.47
N ILE A 125 -22.85 11.84 2.95
CA ILE A 125 -21.83 12.60 2.20
C ILE A 125 -22.43 13.15 0.91
N ALA A 126 -23.21 12.34 0.17
CA ALA A 126 -23.85 12.75 -1.06
C ALA A 126 -24.88 13.88 -0.86
N ALA A 127 -25.51 13.97 0.31
CA ALA A 127 -26.40 15.07 0.66
C ALA A 127 -25.67 16.39 0.97
N MET A 128 -24.35 16.35 1.24
CA MET A 128 -23.51 17.52 1.48
C MET A 128 -22.85 18.05 0.19
N MET A 129 -22.83 17.26 -0.89
CA MET A 129 -22.33 17.65 -2.22
C MET A 129 -23.43 18.27 -3.07
#